data_AF-A0A519MQ81-F1
#
_entry.id   AF-A0A519MQ81-F1
#
_cell.length_a   1.000
_cell.length_b   1.000
_cell.length_c   1.000
_cell.angle_alpha   90.00
_cell.angle_beta   90.00
_cell.angle_gamma   90.00
#
_symmetry.space_group_name_H-M   'P 1'
#
loop_
_entity.id
_entity.type
_entity.pdbx_description
1 polymer ?
#
loop_
_entity_poly.entity_id
_entity_poly.type
_entity_poly.pdbx_seq_one_letter_code
_entity_poly.pdbx_strand_id
1 'polypeptide(L)'
;MKKGKKENWSLIGLLLAIILLWGLSWLAVDKMYCSIQSRGAFGDKFGFANSLFSGLALGGIIYSLILQRKETKEAREEFIDQNFQTIFFNLLQTQRQIADNINAEIRYLASYSREQTFFVTGRQFFIESKNQLEKILTALNSPVYSEYHAFDPDIYPEPSSEEEDTTLYNSMSIAFTISFYNIKKTEWENSKTLEPLCQAELAYAIFFGKYNYVIGHYFRHLYHI
;
A
#
# COMPACT_ATOMS: atom_id res chain seq x y z
N MET A 1 -20.77 35.77 -3.10
CA MET A 1 -22.18 35.39 -3.36
C MET A 1 -23.02 36.37 -4.20
N LYS A 2 -22.50 37.49 -4.74
CA LYS A 2 -23.31 38.46 -5.54
C LYS A 2 -23.32 38.25 -7.06
N LYS A 3 -22.44 37.41 -7.64
CA LYS A 3 -22.34 37.22 -9.10
C LYS A 3 -23.49 36.37 -9.69
N GLY A 4 -23.85 35.23 -9.08
CA GLY A 4 -24.89 34.34 -9.61
C GLY A 4 -26.32 34.91 -9.60
N LYS A 5 -26.61 35.90 -8.74
CA LYS A 5 -27.95 36.51 -8.68
C LYS A 5 -28.16 37.55 -9.79
N LYS A 6 -27.10 38.15 -10.35
CA LYS A 6 -27.20 39.19 -11.40
C LYS A 6 -27.35 38.56 -12.80
N GLU A 7 -26.73 37.40 -13.01
CA GLU A 7 -26.71 36.64 -14.27
C GLU A 7 -28.09 36.08 -14.65
N ASN A 8 -28.86 35.61 -13.66
CA ASN A 8 -30.22 35.12 -13.90
C ASN A 8 -31.20 36.22 -14.34
N TRP A 9 -31.06 37.45 -13.84
CA TRP A 9 -31.94 38.58 -14.24
C TRP A 9 -31.62 39.10 -15.64
N SER A 10 -30.35 39.04 -16.07
CA SER A 10 -30.00 39.37 -17.46
C SER A 10 -30.57 38.39 -18.48
N LEU A 11 -30.63 37.10 -18.15
CA LEU A 11 -31.22 36.08 -19.02
C LEU A 11 -32.73 36.25 -19.16
N ILE A 12 -33.42 36.51 -18.04
CA ILE A 12 -34.86 36.77 -18.03
C ILE A 12 -35.18 38.05 -18.81
N GLY A 13 -34.40 39.11 -18.63
CA GLY A 13 -34.56 40.36 -19.39
C GLY A 13 -34.36 40.17 -20.90
N LEU A 14 -33.38 39.36 -21.29
CA LEU A 14 -33.11 39.04 -22.70
C LEU A 14 -34.24 38.20 -23.33
N LEU A 15 -34.76 37.19 -22.61
CA LEU A 15 -35.92 36.41 -23.05
C LEU A 15 -37.17 37.27 -23.25
N LEU A 16 -37.47 38.15 -22.28
CA LEU A 16 -38.59 39.09 -22.39
C LEU A 16 -38.42 40.04 -23.57
N ALA A 17 -37.20 40.56 -23.79
CA ALA A 17 -36.91 41.42 -24.94
C ALA A 17 -37.15 40.69 -26.27
N ILE A 18 -36.73 39.42 -26.41
CA ILE A 18 -36.96 38.61 -27.62
C ILE A 18 -38.46 38.43 -27.87
N ILE A 19 -39.24 38.10 -26.84
CA ILE A 19 -40.70 37.92 -26.94
C ILE A 19 -41.37 39.24 -27.36
N LEU A 20 -40.95 40.37 -26.78
CA LEU A 20 -41.47 41.70 -27.10
C LEU A 20 -41.17 42.09 -28.56
N LEU A 21 -39.94 41.81 -29.02
CA LEU A 21 -39.49 42.05 -30.39
C LEU A 21 -40.28 41.21 -31.40
N TRP A 22 -40.60 39.96 -31.03
CA TRP A 22 -41.48 39.07 -31.82
C TRP A 22 -42.93 39.58 -31.90
N GLY A 23 -43.50 40.06 -30.79
CA GLY A 23 -44.84 40.64 -30.79
C GLY A 23 -44.92 41.95 -31.59
N LEU A 24 -43.90 42.80 -31.49
CA LEU A 24 -43.80 44.05 -32.25
C LEU A 24 -43.65 43.81 -33.75
N SER A 25 -42.88 42.80 -34.16
CA SER A 25 -42.70 42.47 -35.58
C SER A 25 -44.00 42.00 -36.22
N TRP A 26 -44.83 41.23 -35.51
CA TRP A 26 -46.17 40.86 -35.96
C TRP A 26 -47.04 42.09 -36.24
N LEU A 27 -47.14 43.01 -35.27
CA LEU A 27 -47.94 44.23 -35.40
C LEU A 27 -47.45 45.14 -36.54
N ALA A 28 -46.14 45.21 -36.75
CA ALA A 28 -45.54 46.00 -37.83
C ALA A 28 -45.88 45.44 -39.23
N VAL A 29 -45.82 44.12 -39.41
CA VAL A 29 -46.14 43.46 -40.69
C VAL A 29 -47.62 43.62 -41.05
N ASP A 30 -48.52 43.49 -40.06
CA ASP A 30 -49.97 43.67 -40.27
C ASP A 30 -50.35 45.10 -40.69
N LYS A 31 -49.62 46.12 -40.21
CA LYS A 31 -49.82 47.53 -40.61
C LYS A 31 -49.19 47.88 -41.96
N MET A 32 -48.06 47.27 -42.32
CA MET A 32 -47.25 47.70 -43.48
C MET A 32 -47.69 47.04 -44.80
N TYR A 33 -48.36 45.88 -44.75
CA TYR A 33 -48.83 45.15 -45.92
C TYR A 33 -50.34 44.93 -45.85
N CYS A 34 -51.11 45.34 -46.86
CA CYS A 34 -52.58 45.13 -46.90
C CYS A 34 -53.01 43.81 -47.53
N SER A 35 -52.23 43.22 -48.44
CA SER A 35 -52.61 41.98 -49.15
C SER A 35 -52.03 40.74 -48.48
N ILE A 36 -52.84 39.68 -48.38
CA ILE A 36 -52.41 38.38 -47.82
C ILE A 36 -51.19 37.81 -48.56
N GLN A 37 -51.12 37.93 -49.89
CA GLN A 37 -49.98 37.41 -50.68
C GLN A 37 -48.64 38.09 -50.32
N SER A 38 -48.63 39.41 -50.10
CA SER A 38 -47.38 40.13 -49.78
C SER A 38 -46.86 39.82 -48.38
N ARG A 39 -47.77 39.57 -47.42
CA ARG A 39 -47.44 39.06 -46.08
C ARG A 39 -46.85 37.65 -46.13
N GLY A 40 -47.45 36.77 -46.93
CA GLY A 40 -46.96 35.39 -47.12
C GLY A 40 -45.53 35.34 -47.67
N ALA A 41 -45.26 36.07 -48.76
CA ALA A 41 -43.92 36.12 -49.38
C ALA A 41 -42.84 36.75 -48.47
N PHE A 42 -43.22 37.64 -47.55
CA PHE A 42 -42.30 38.15 -46.52
C PHE A 42 -42.03 37.08 -45.45
N GLY A 43 -43.07 36.36 -45.00
CA GLY A 43 -42.96 35.24 -44.06
C GLY A 43 -42.07 34.09 -44.57
N ASP A 44 -42.11 33.79 -45.87
CA ASP A 44 -41.28 32.74 -46.47
C ASP A 44 -39.76 32.99 -46.28
N LYS A 45 -39.33 34.26 -46.21
CA LYS A 45 -37.93 34.63 -45.93
C LYS A 45 -37.52 34.32 -44.48
N PHE A 46 -38.46 34.43 -43.54
CA PHE A 46 -38.23 34.00 -42.16
C PHE A 46 -38.16 32.49 -42.02
N GLY A 47 -38.85 31.74 -42.89
CA GLY A 47 -38.72 30.27 -42.97
C GLY A 47 -37.28 29.82 -43.32
N PHE A 48 -36.63 30.51 -44.27
CA PHE A 48 -35.22 30.28 -44.59
C PHE A 48 -34.30 30.62 -43.40
N ALA A 49 -34.49 31.77 -42.76
CA ALA A 49 -33.72 32.16 -41.58
C ALA A 49 -33.90 31.17 -40.41
N ASN A 50 -35.13 30.71 -40.16
CA ASN A 50 -35.43 29.76 -39.09
C ASN A 50 -34.81 28.38 -39.34
N SER A 51 -34.81 27.93 -40.60
CA SER A 51 -34.12 26.69 -41.00
C SER A 51 -32.61 26.81 -40.79
N LEU A 52 -32.01 27.95 -41.13
CA LEU A 52 -30.59 28.22 -40.90
C LEU A 52 -30.25 28.24 -39.40
N PHE A 53 -31.03 28.95 -38.58
CA PHE A 53 -30.85 28.98 -37.13
C PHE A 53 -31.02 27.60 -36.49
N SER A 54 -31.98 26.80 -36.96
CA SER A 54 -32.20 25.43 -36.49
C SER A 54 -31.02 24.52 -36.85
N GLY A 55 -30.48 24.64 -38.07
CA GLY A 55 -29.27 23.92 -38.48
C GLY A 55 -28.03 24.31 -37.68
N LEU A 56 -27.84 25.61 -37.41
CA LEU A 56 -26.76 26.11 -36.55
C LEU A 56 -26.91 25.66 -35.09
N ALA A 57 -28.13 25.66 -34.55
CA ALA A 57 -28.41 25.16 -33.21
C ALA A 57 -28.11 23.66 -33.09
N LEU A 58 -28.53 22.86 -34.09
CA LEU A 58 -28.18 21.45 -34.18
C LEU A 58 -26.65 21.24 -34.25
N GLY A 59 -25.96 22.04 -35.06
CA GLY A 59 -24.50 22.03 -35.14
C GLY A 59 -23.83 22.34 -33.78
N GLY A 60 -24.35 23.32 -33.04
CA GLY A 60 -23.88 23.65 -31.70
C GLY A 60 -24.08 22.51 -30.69
N ILE A 61 -25.22 21.82 -30.75
CA ILE A 61 -25.49 20.63 -29.92
C ILE A 61 -24.51 19.49 -30.27
N ILE A 62 -24.31 19.20 -31.56
CA ILE A 62 -23.37 18.16 -31.99
C ILE A 62 -21.94 18.49 -31.53
N TYR A 63 -21.50 19.74 -31.69
CA TYR A 63 -20.20 20.19 -31.20
C TYR A 63 -20.05 20.00 -29.69
N SER A 64 -21.07 20.40 -28.93
CA SER A 64 -21.10 20.24 -27.47
C SER A 64 -21.04 18.77 -27.06
N LEU A 65 -21.74 17.88 -27.76
CA LEU A 65 -21.70 16.43 -27.51
C LEU A 65 -20.31 15.83 -27.80
N ILE A 66 -19.62 16.29 -28.85
CA ILE A 66 -18.25 15.86 -29.15
C ILE A 66 -17.30 16.29 -28.03
N LEU A 67 -17.41 17.53 -27.57
CA LEU A 67 -16.60 18.05 -26.47
C LEU A 67 -16.85 17.29 -25.18
N GLN A 68 -18.12 17.10 -24.81
CA GLN A 68 -18.52 16.38 -23.60
C GLN A 68 -18.07 14.90 -23.62
N ARG A 69 -18.08 14.26 -24.78
CA ARG A 69 -17.51 12.91 -24.96
C ARG A 69 -15.99 12.89 -24.72
N LYS A 70 -15.26 13.90 -25.20
CA LYS A 70 -13.82 14.02 -24.99
C LYS A 70 -13.49 14.19 -23.51
N GLU A 71 -14.16 15.12 -22.83
CA GLU A 71 -13.99 15.35 -21.38
C GLU A 71 -14.30 14.09 -20.57
N THR A 72 -15.36 13.35 -20.93
CA THR A 72 -15.71 12.09 -20.26
C THR A 72 -14.63 11.03 -20.43
N LYS A 73 -13.99 10.98 -21.62
CA LYS A 73 -12.90 10.05 -21.89
C LYS A 73 -11.67 10.40 -21.04
N GLU A 74 -11.27 11.66 -21.03
CA GLU A 74 -10.13 12.14 -20.24
C GLU A 74 -10.37 11.93 -18.74
N ALA A 75 -11.56 12.24 -18.23
CA ALA A 75 -11.92 11.99 -16.83
C ALA A 75 -11.89 10.49 -16.47
N ARG A 76 -12.27 9.60 -17.40
CA ARG A 76 -12.19 8.16 -17.19
C ARG A 76 -10.73 7.67 -17.12
N GLU A 77 -9.87 8.20 -17.98
CA GLU A 77 -8.43 7.88 -17.96
C GLU A 77 -7.79 8.32 -16.64
N GLU A 78 -8.05 9.57 -16.21
CA GLU A 78 -7.57 10.08 -14.92
C GLU A 78 -8.10 9.25 -13.73
N PHE A 79 -9.37 8.87 -13.76
CA PHE A 79 -9.96 8.01 -12.72
C PHE A 79 -9.28 6.64 -12.65
N ILE A 80 -8.95 6.02 -13.79
CA ILE A 80 -8.25 4.74 -13.82
C ILE A 80 -6.87 4.88 -13.17
N ASP A 81 -6.13 5.94 -13.50
CA ASP A 81 -4.79 6.19 -12.94
C ASP A 81 -4.85 6.45 -11.43
N GLN A 82 -5.79 7.29 -10.98
CA GLN A 82 -6.01 7.56 -9.54
C GLN A 82 -6.41 6.29 -8.78
N ASN A 83 -7.28 5.46 -9.35
CA ASN A 83 -7.70 4.20 -8.75
C ASN A 83 -6.54 3.22 -8.67
N PHE A 84 -5.72 3.10 -9.72
CA PHE A 84 -4.52 2.28 -9.72
C PHE A 84 -3.56 2.73 -8.60
N GLN A 85 -3.26 4.04 -8.52
CA GLN A 85 -2.39 4.58 -7.47
C GLN A 85 -2.94 4.26 -6.07
N THR A 86 -4.25 4.45 -5.86
CA THR A 86 -4.91 4.16 -4.59
C THR A 86 -4.80 2.68 -4.22
N ILE A 87 -5.11 1.77 -5.14
CA ILE A 87 -4.98 0.32 -4.93
C ILE A 87 -3.53 -0.05 -4.64
N PHE A 88 -2.58 0.47 -5.41
CA PHE A 88 -1.16 0.22 -5.22
C PHE A 88 -0.67 0.65 -3.84
N PHE A 89 -1.02 1.87 -3.40
CA PHE A 89 -0.64 2.34 -2.07
C PHE A 89 -1.34 1.58 -0.95
N ASN A 90 -2.60 1.19 -1.12
CA ASN A 90 -3.30 0.33 -0.17
C ASN A 90 -2.62 -1.04 -0.03
N LEU A 91 -2.18 -1.64 -1.14
CA LEU A 91 -1.44 -2.90 -1.13
C LEU A 91 -0.09 -2.76 -0.42
N LEU A 92 0.68 -1.70 -0.73
CA LEU A 92 1.96 -1.44 -0.04
C LEU A 92 1.77 -1.20 1.45
N GLN A 93 0.75 -0.43 1.83
CA GLN A 93 0.43 -0.18 3.23
C GLN A 93 0.05 -1.47 3.95
N THR A 94 -0.79 -2.31 3.33
CA THR A 94 -1.18 -3.61 3.88
C THR A 94 0.05 -4.51 4.06
N GLN A 95 0.93 -4.59 3.06
CA GLN A 95 2.17 -5.36 3.14
C GLN A 95 3.07 -4.86 4.29
N ARG A 96 3.20 -3.54 4.43
CA ARG A 96 3.97 -2.93 5.52
C ARG A 96 3.34 -3.24 6.88
N GLN A 97 2.02 -3.13 7.01
CA GLN A 97 1.31 -3.43 8.26
C GLN A 97 1.47 -4.90 8.67
N ILE A 98 1.39 -5.84 7.71
CA ILE A 98 1.62 -7.26 7.98
C ILE A 98 3.04 -7.48 8.52
N ALA A 99 4.04 -6.80 7.95
CA ALA A 99 5.39 -6.86 8.47
C ALA A 99 5.47 -6.20 9.86
N ASP A 100 4.98 -4.98 10.04
CA ASP A 100 5.06 -4.21 11.30
C ASP A 100 4.34 -4.92 12.48
N ASN A 101 3.35 -5.75 12.19
CA ASN A 101 2.67 -6.60 13.19
C ASN A 101 3.52 -7.76 13.71
N ILE A 102 4.68 -8.04 13.10
CA ILE A 102 5.66 -8.98 13.63
C ILE A 102 6.26 -8.37 14.90
N ASN A 103 6.12 -9.09 16.00
CA ASN A 103 6.82 -8.82 17.24
C ASN A 103 7.43 -10.13 17.77
N ALA A 104 8.67 -10.06 18.25
CA ALA A 104 9.29 -11.18 18.92
C ALA A 104 10.16 -10.71 20.07
N GLU A 105 10.18 -11.52 21.12
CA GLU A 105 11.11 -11.40 22.22
C GLU A 105 12.29 -12.32 21.94
N ILE A 106 13.51 -11.76 21.92
CA ILE A 106 14.74 -12.51 21.71
C ILE A 106 15.61 -12.39 22.95
N ARG A 107 15.97 -13.53 23.52
CA ARG A 107 16.95 -13.61 24.60
C ARG A 107 18.34 -13.88 24.03
N TYR A 108 19.34 -13.25 24.61
CA TYR A 108 20.73 -13.42 24.23
C TYR A 108 21.64 -13.23 25.45
N LEU A 109 22.88 -13.69 25.28
CA LEU A 109 23.94 -13.46 26.23
C LEU A 109 24.66 -12.14 25.85
N ALA A 110 24.64 -11.14 26.73
CA ALA A 110 25.28 -9.84 26.51
C ALA A 110 26.75 -9.82 26.95
N SER A 111 27.10 -10.67 27.92
CA SER A 111 28.46 -10.99 28.37
C SER A 111 28.43 -12.41 28.95
N TYR A 112 29.57 -13.05 29.19
CA TYR A 112 29.62 -14.44 29.70
C TYR A 112 28.68 -14.68 30.90
N SER A 113 28.50 -13.68 31.77
CA SER A 113 27.66 -13.75 32.98
C SER A 113 26.27 -13.10 32.88
N ARG A 114 25.89 -12.50 31.75
CA ARG A 114 24.70 -11.63 31.69
C ARG A 114 23.77 -11.98 30.54
N GLU A 115 22.59 -12.48 30.88
CA GLU A 115 21.47 -12.62 29.94
C GLU A 115 20.73 -11.29 29.79
N GLN A 116 20.30 -10.99 28.56
CA GLN A 116 19.42 -9.88 28.26
C GLN A 116 18.35 -10.32 27.27
N THR A 117 17.28 -9.54 27.26
CA THR A 117 16.18 -9.70 26.32
C THR A 117 15.98 -8.38 25.59
N PHE A 118 15.78 -8.46 24.28
CA PHE A 118 15.36 -7.33 23.47
C PHE A 118 14.15 -7.69 22.61
N PHE A 119 13.36 -6.67 22.29
CA PHE A 119 12.19 -6.80 21.42
C PHE A 119 12.58 -6.40 20.00
N VAL A 120 12.15 -7.22 19.04
CA VAL A 120 12.29 -6.93 17.63
C VAL A 120 10.92 -6.80 17.00
N THR A 121 10.82 -5.84 16.09
CA THR A 121 9.56 -5.55 15.39
C THR A 121 9.77 -5.48 13.89
N GLY A 122 8.73 -5.81 13.13
CA GLY A 122 8.76 -5.57 11.70
C GLY A 122 9.85 -6.36 10.99
N ARG A 123 10.53 -5.67 10.07
CA ARG A 123 11.62 -6.25 9.27
C ARG A 123 12.87 -6.59 10.08
N GLN A 124 13.06 -5.99 11.25
CA GLN A 124 14.22 -6.28 12.10
C GLN A 124 14.20 -7.73 12.59
N PHE A 125 13.01 -8.32 12.77
CA PHE A 125 12.88 -9.74 13.11
C PHE A 125 13.59 -10.64 12.08
N PHE A 126 13.50 -10.35 10.78
CA PHE A 126 14.16 -11.17 9.74
C PHE A 126 15.68 -11.02 9.76
N ILE A 127 16.18 -9.83 10.09
CA ILE A 127 17.62 -9.61 10.28
C ILE A 127 18.10 -10.44 11.47
N GLU A 128 17.38 -10.39 12.60
CA GLU A 128 17.74 -11.18 13.77
C GLU A 128 17.53 -12.68 13.56
N SER A 129 16.56 -13.09 12.76
CA SER A 129 16.35 -14.50 12.39
C SER A 129 17.62 -15.09 11.77
N LYS A 130 18.31 -14.32 10.92
CA LYS A 130 19.59 -14.74 10.35
C LYS A 130 20.66 -14.95 11.44
N ASN A 131 20.81 -13.98 12.34
CA ASN A 131 21.75 -14.07 13.46
C ASN A 131 21.44 -15.27 14.39
N GLN A 132 20.16 -15.52 14.66
CA GLN A 132 19.72 -16.69 15.43
C GLN A 132 20.03 -18.01 14.73
N LEU A 133 19.82 -18.10 13.42
CA LEU A 133 20.17 -19.28 12.62
C LEU A 133 21.69 -19.52 12.61
N GLU A 134 22.49 -18.46 12.49
CA GLU A 134 23.95 -18.54 12.59
C GLU A 134 24.38 -19.08 13.96
N LYS A 135 23.78 -18.59 15.06
CA LYS A 135 24.05 -19.12 16.41
C LYS A 135 23.69 -20.59 16.54
N ILE A 136 22.53 -21.02 16.02
CA ILE A 136 22.13 -22.42 16.02
C ILE A 136 23.14 -23.26 15.22
N LEU A 137 23.55 -22.82 14.03
CA LEU A 137 24.56 -23.51 13.23
C LEU A 137 25.91 -23.58 13.93
N THR A 138 26.35 -22.50 14.60
CA THR A 138 27.57 -22.51 15.41
C THR A 138 27.45 -23.50 16.57
N ALA A 139 26.30 -23.55 17.25
CA ALA A 139 26.05 -24.50 18.33
C ALA A 139 26.05 -25.95 17.81
N LEU A 140 25.38 -26.23 16.68
CA LEU A 140 25.37 -27.53 16.04
C LEU A 140 26.75 -27.94 15.54
N ASN A 141 27.62 -27.01 15.14
CA ASN A 141 28.98 -27.30 14.68
C ASN A 141 30.03 -27.31 15.81
N SER A 142 29.70 -26.83 17.00
CA SER A 142 30.61 -26.77 18.15
C SER A 142 31.20 -28.14 18.51
N PRO A 143 32.49 -28.25 18.89
CA PRO A 143 33.12 -29.55 19.16
C PRO A 143 32.58 -30.24 20.43
N VAL A 144 31.95 -29.49 21.34
CA VAL A 144 31.48 -29.97 22.64
C VAL A 144 30.00 -29.63 22.82
N TYR A 145 29.21 -30.63 23.22
CA TYR A 145 27.87 -30.42 23.73
C TYR A 145 27.94 -30.14 25.23
N SER A 146 27.49 -28.97 25.67
CA SER A 146 27.43 -28.58 27.08
C SER A 146 26.04 -28.10 27.45
N GLU A 147 25.60 -28.48 28.65
CA GLU A 147 24.40 -27.90 29.25
C GLU A 147 24.71 -26.49 29.73
N TYR A 148 23.75 -25.59 29.58
CA TYR A 148 23.89 -24.23 30.05
C TYR A 148 23.75 -24.16 31.56
N HIS A 149 24.75 -23.56 32.21
CA HIS A 149 24.68 -23.13 33.59
C HIS A 149 25.05 -21.64 33.63
N ALA A 150 24.33 -20.87 34.44
CA ALA A 150 24.68 -19.47 34.68
C ALA A 150 26.11 -19.39 35.25
N PHE A 151 26.84 -18.33 34.92
CA PHE A 151 28.21 -18.15 35.40
C PHE A 151 28.22 -18.13 36.93
N ASP A 152 29.06 -18.97 37.52
CA ASP A 152 29.28 -19.04 38.96
C ASP A 152 30.77 -18.76 39.26
N PRO A 153 31.10 -17.61 39.87
CA PRO A 153 32.48 -17.24 40.17
C PRO A 153 33.16 -18.19 41.18
N ASP A 154 32.39 -18.97 41.95
CA ASP A 154 32.94 -19.95 42.88
C ASP A 154 33.43 -21.23 42.17
N ILE A 155 32.90 -21.50 40.97
CA ILE A 155 33.22 -22.67 40.15
C ILE A 155 34.23 -22.31 39.05
N TYR A 156 34.11 -21.11 38.48
CA TYR A 156 34.96 -20.64 37.39
C TYR A 156 35.58 -19.28 37.75
N PRO A 157 36.90 -19.13 37.63
CA PRO A 157 37.54 -17.83 37.86
C PRO A 157 37.04 -16.81 36.84
N GLU A 158 36.89 -15.56 37.28
CA GLU A 158 36.63 -14.45 36.37
C GLU A 158 37.78 -14.32 35.35
N PRO A 159 37.48 -14.01 34.08
CA PRO A 159 38.50 -13.84 33.06
C PRO A 159 39.45 -12.71 33.44
N SER A 160 40.74 -13.00 33.37
CA SER A 160 41.82 -12.06 33.72
C SER A 160 42.35 -11.27 32.53
N SER A 161 41.94 -11.65 31.31
CA SER A 161 42.30 -11.02 30.05
C SER A 161 41.12 -10.95 29.08
N GLU A 162 41.21 -10.08 28.08
CA GLU A 162 40.19 -9.95 27.02
C GLU A 162 40.04 -11.22 26.18
N GLU A 163 41.12 -11.98 26.00
CA GLU A 163 41.12 -13.26 25.29
C GLU A 163 40.38 -14.35 26.09
N GLU A 164 40.61 -14.40 27.40
CA GLU A 164 39.87 -15.29 28.32
C GLU A 164 38.39 -14.93 28.36
N ASP A 165 38.05 -13.63 28.42
CA ASP A 165 36.67 -13.13 28.39
C ASP A 165 35.94 -13.59 27.13
N THR A 166 36.57 -13.36 25.96
CA THR A 166 36.01 -13.74 24.66
C THR A 166 35.82 -15.24 24.54
N THR A 167 36.79 -16.03 25.00
CA THR A 167 36.73 -17.49 24.97
C THR A 167 35.61 -18.02 25.86
N LEU A 168 35.51 -17.50 27.08
CA LEU A 168 34.46 -17.86 28.02
C LEU A 168 33.09 -17.48 27.46
N TYR A 169 32.93 -16.25 26.96
CA TYR A 169 31.69 -15.78 26.33
C TYR A 169 31.26 -16.69 25.18
N ASN A 170 32.17 -17.07 24.27
CA ASN A 170 31.85 -17.94 23.15
C ASN A 170 31.37 -19.32 23.61
N SER A 171 32.04 -19.92 24.59
CA SER A 171 31.66 -21.22 25.14
C SER A 171 30.28 -21.18 25.82
N MET A 172 30.02 -20.13 26.61
CA MET A 172 28.75 -19.94 27.29
C MET A 172 27.62 -19.59 26.31
N SER A 173 27.91 -18.82 25.26
CA SER A 173 26.94 -18.48 24.21
C SER A 173 26.49 -19.73 23.44
N ILE A 174 27.40 -20.68 23.18
CA ILE A 174 27.06 -21.98 22.58
C ILE A 174 26.14 -22.77 23.53
N ALA A 175 26.54 -22.94 24.79
CA ALA A 175 25.76 -23.67 25.80
C ALA A 175 24.36 -23.04 25.97
N PHE A 176 24.31 -21.70 26.08
CA PHE A 176 23.07 -20.93 26.15
C PHE A 176 22.20 -21.19 24.92
N THR A 177 22.77 -21.21 23.71
CA THR A 177 22.02 -21.46 22.48
C THR A 177 21.42 -22.86 22.47
N ILE A 178 22.20 -23.89 22.87
CA ILE A 178 21.73 -25.27 23.00
C ILE A 178 20.53 -25.34 23.94
N SER A 179 20.65 -24.73 25.12
CA SER A 179 19.58 -24.70 26.12
C SER A 179 18.37 -23.89 25.66
N PHE A 180 18.58 -22.68 25.14
CA PHE A 180 17.54 -21.77 24.71
C PHE A 180 16.68 -22.37 23.60
N TYR A 181 17.29 -23.03 22.62
CA TYR A 181 16.56 -23.71 21.54
C TYR A 181 16.15 -25.15 21.89
N ASN A 182 16.47 -25.62 23.09
CA ASN A 182 16.21 -27.00 23.53
C ASN A 182 16.75 -28.04 22.54
N ILE A 183 17.96 -27.79 22.02
CA ILE A 183 18.65 -28.68 21.08
C ILE A 183 19.06 -29.94 21.84
N LYS A 184 18.53 -31.08 21.43
CA LYS A 184 18.85 -32.35 22.09
C LYS A 184 20.26 -32.79 21.72
N LYS A 185 20.92 -33.48 22.65
CA LYS A 185 22.23 -34.10 22.39
C LYS A 185 22.24 -34.96 21.12
N THR A 186 21.17 -35.74 20.89
CA THR A 186 21.01 -36.56 19.69
C THR A 186 20.94 -35.72 18.40
N GLU A 187 20.31 -34.56 18.43
CA GLU A 187 20.22 -33.65 17.27
C GLU A 187 21.60 -33.03 16.98
N TRP A 188 22.32 -32.63 18.02
CA TRP A 188 23.70 -32.14 17.91
C TRP A 188 24.67 -33.22 17.39
N GLU A 189 24.61 -34.45 17.91
CA GLU A 189 25.45 -35.57 17.46
C GLU A 189 25.17 -35.91 15.99
N ASN A 190 23.90 -36.04 15.62
CA ASN A 190 23.51 -36.31 14.25
C ASN A 190 23.94 -35.19 13.30
N SER A 191 23.92 -33.93 13.74
CA SER A 191 24.29 -32.79 12.89
C SER A 191 25.74 -32.82 12.40
N LYS A 192 26.64 -33.58 13.06
CA LYS A 192 28.06 -33.70 12.69
C LYS A 192 28.29 -34.47 11.40
N THR A 193 27.35 -35.34 11.03
CA THR A 193 27.47 -36.22 9.86
C THR A 193 26.53 -35.80 8.73
N LEU A 194 25.76 -34.72 8.90
CA LEU A 194 24.84 -34.24 7.88
C LEU A 194 25.57 -33.46 6.79
N GLU A 195 25.07 -33.61 5.57
CA GLU A 195 25.42 -32.71 4.46
C GLU A 195 25.00 -31.27 4.78
N PRO A 196 25.70 -30.24 4.25
CA PRO A 196 25.44 -28.84 4.61
C PRO A 196 23.98 -28.39 4.44
N LEU A 197 23.28 -28.88 3.41
CA LEU A 197 21.87 -28.56 3.18
C LEU A 197 20.97 -29.14 4.28
N CYS A 198 21.17 -30.42 4.63
CA CYS A 198 20.42 -31.07 5.69
C CYS A 198 20.71 -30.44 7.07
N GLN A 199 21.93 -29.96 7.28
CA GLN A 199 22.27 -29.21 8.49
C GLN A 199 21.54 -27.87 8.56
N ALA A 200 21.45 -27.14 7.44
CA ALA A 200 20.67 -25.92 7.36
C ALA A 200 19.17 -26.16 7.58
N GLU A 201 18.62 -27.25 7.04
CA GLU A 201 17.23 -27.68 7.28
C GLU A 201 16.98 -27.98 8.76
N LEU A 202 17.89 -28.69 9.44
CA LEU A 202 17.80 -28.95 10.87
C LEU A 202 17.85 -27.64 11.69
N ALA A 203 18.79 -26.74 11.38
CA ALA A 203 18.89 -25.45 12.05
C ALA A 203 17.61 -24.62 11.88
N TYR A 204 17.04 -24.62 10.67
CA TYR A 204 15.76 -23.97 10.40
C TYR A 204 14.60 -24.61 11.17
N ALA A 205 14.54 -25.95 11.24
CA ALA A 205 13.50 -26.65 11.99
C ALA A 205 13.53 -26.30 13.50
N ILE A 206 14.74 -26.23 14.08
CA ILE A 206 14.96 -25.80 15.47
C ILE A 206 14.50 -24.35 15.67
N PHE A 207 14.95 -23.44 14.80
CA PHE A 207 14.54 -22.04 14.84
C PHE A 207 13.02 -21.87 14.71
N PHE A 208 12.42 -22.55 13.74
CA PHE A 208 10.98 -22.53 13.48
C PHE A 208 10.20 -23.07 14.67
N GLY A 209 10.67 -24.14 15.33
CA GLY A 209 10.04 -24.67 16.53
C GLY A 209 9.80 -23.61 17.60
N LYS A 210 10.76 -22.67 17.75
CA LYS A 210 10.66 -21.58 18.73
C LYS A 210 9.85 -20.38 18.25
N TYR A 211 10.04 -19.95 16.99
CA TYR A 211 9.42 -18.74 16.46
C TYR A 211 8.22 -19.00 15.52
N ASN A 212 7.64 -20.20 15.53
CA ASN A 212 6.50 -20.53 14.69
C ASN A 212 5.31 -19.58 14.88
N TYR A 213 5.11 -19.06 16.10
CA TYR A 213 3.98 -18.16 16.38
C TYR A 213 4.16 -16.80 15.68
N VAL A 214 5.41 -16.33 15.60
CA VAL A 214 5.80 -15.09 14.93
C VAL A 214 5.70 -15.26 13.41
N ILE A 215 6.36 -16.29 12.89
CA ILE A 215 6.51 -16.56 11.47
C ILE A 215 5.19 -17.04 10.86
N GLY A 216 4.47 -17.88 11.59
CA GLY A 216 3.17 -18.40 11.20
C GLY A 216 2.13 -17.29 11.06
N HIS A 217 2.11 -16.30 11.97
CA HIS A 217 1.21 -15.16 11.84
C HIS A 217 1.47 -14.35 10.56
N TYR A 218 2.75 -14.11 10.24
CA TYR A 218 3.17 -13.41 9.03
C TYR A 218 2.77 -14.17 7.75
N PHE A 219 3.11 -15.46 7.65
CA PHE A 219 2.80 -16.25 6.45
C PHE A 219 1.30 -16.52 6.29
N ARG A 220 0.57 -16.68 7.39
CA ARG A 220 -0.90 -16.81 7.34
C ARG A 220 -1.55 -15.60 6.66
N HIS A 221 -1.10 -14.40 7.03
CA HIS A 221 -1.57 -13.17 6.39
C HIS A 221 -1.14 -13.06 4.93
N LEU A 222 0.07 -13.51 4.58
CA LEU A 222 0.59 -13.44 3.22
C LEU A 222 -0.09 -14.44 2.26
N TYR A 223 -0.47 -15.61 2.77
CA TYR A 223 -1.09 -16.69 1.98
C TYR A 223 -2.63 -16.75 2.10
N HIS A 224 -3.26 -15.88 2.89
CA HIS A 224 -4.71 -15.89 3.14
C HIS A 224 -5.25 -17.26 3.59
N ILE A 225 -4.52 -17.96 4.46
CA ILE A 225 -4.92 -19.26 5.05
C ILE A 225 -5.37 -19.07 6.50
#